data_AF-A0A957ZW98-F1
#
_entry.id   AF-A0A957ZW98-F1
#
_cell.length_a   1.000
_cell.length_b   1.000
_cell.length_c   1.000
_cell.angle_alpha   90.00
_cell.angle_beta   90.00
_cell.angle_gamma   90.00
#
_symmetry.space_group_name_H-M   'P 1'
#
loop_
_entity.id
_entity.type
_entity.pdbx_description
1 polymer ?
#
loop_
_entity_poly.entity_id
_entity_poly.type
_entity_poly.pdbx_seq_one_letter_code
_entity_poly.pdbx_strand_id
1 'polypeptide(L)'
;MRSLTTKLTLSFWLVALVGVLIVAFFVARRAETAFNRFLLDSDQQMVVDALTRYYAVNGSWDGLQRWAEQDRPLSTLLHRFGDRRGLLVDPAGNVLLADDRDRIRPTVPADQVTRGVPIRDANGQPVAYLLLDGPPPRPTATPEADFLARLRWAVFWGALGATLVALLAGVLLARTIARPVGKLTAATQELAGGDLGYQVEVNSRDEIGQLARSFNAMSASLAESSRLRKQMTADIAHDLRTPLSVILGYTEAL
;
A
#
# COMPACT_ATOMS: atom_id res chain seq x y z
N MET A 1 22.06 -23.75 6.46
CA MET A 1 21.57 -23.98 5.08
C MET A 1 20.10 -23.59 5.08
N ARG A 2 19.65 -22.68 4.20
CA ARG A 2 18.25 -22.19 4.22
C ARG A 2 17.39 -23.11 3.36
N SER A 3 16.45 -23.81 3.98
CA SER A 3 15.52 -24.71 3.28
C SER A 3 14.68 -23.93 2.26
N LEU A 4 14.22 -24.62 1.22
CA LEU A 4 13.24 -24.19 0.25
C LEU A 4 11.99 -23.65 0.94
N THR A 5 11.55 -24.33 2.01
CA THR A 5 10.46 -23.86 2.86
C THR A 5 10.81 -22.52 3.49
N THR A 6 12.04 -22.32 3.98
CA THR A 6 12.53 -21.04 4.50
C THR A 6 12.54 -19.95 3.43
N LYS A 7 12.93 -20.25 2.18
CA LYS A 7 12.87 -19.29 1.07
C LYS A 7 11.44 -18.92 0.70
N LEU A 8 10.54 -19.89 0.68
CA LEU A 8 9.12 -19.69 0.41
C LEU A 8 8.49 -18.82 1.50
N THR A 9 8.67 -19.19 2.76
CA THR A 9 8.14 -18.44 3.90
C THR A 9 8.74 -17.05 3.99
N LEU A 10 10.05 -16.87 3.79
CA LEU A 10 10.68 -15.54 3.72
C LEU A 10 10.15 -14.71 2.56
N SER A 11 9.92 -15.30 1.39
CA SER A 11 9.40 -14.56 0.23
C SER A 11 7.96 -14.09 0.49
N PHE A 12 7.12 -14.96 1.04
CA PHE A 12 5.76 -14.59 1.44
C PHE A 12 5.76 -13.56 2.57
N TRP A 13 6.61 -13.71 3.58
CA TRP A 13 6.77 -12.74 4.66
C TRP A 13 7.26 -11.40 4.15
N LEU A 14 8.22 -11.38 3.24
CA LEU A 14 8.75 -10.16 2.65
C LEU A 14 7.66 -9.43 1.85
N VAL A 15 6.88 -10.15 1.03
CA VAL A 15 5.78 -9.56 0.27
C VAL A 15 4.72 -8.99 1.21
N ALA A 16 4.32 -9.75 2.23
CA ALA A 16 3.34 -9.30 3.21
C ALA A 16 3.84 -8.08 4.00
N LEU A 17 5.08 -8.13 4.50
CA LEU A 17 5.70 -7.05 5.26
C LEU A 17 5.85 -5.79 4.43
N VAL A 18 6.34 -5.90 3.19
CA VAL A 18 6.50 -4.74 2.30
C VAL A 18 5.14 -4.16 1.93
N GLY A 19 4.12 -4.99 1.67
CA GLY A 19 2.76 -4.53 1.44
C GLY A 19 2.20 -3.73 2.63
N VAL A 20 2.35 -4.27 3.84
CA VAL A 20 1.93 -3.60 5.09
C VAL A 20 2.71 -2.30 5.31
N LEU A 21 4.02 -2.30 5.13
CA LEU A 21 4.87 -1.12 5.33
C LEU A 21 4.60 -0.03 4.30
N ILE A 22 4.34 -0.36 3.04
CA ILE A 22 3.96 0.60 2.01
C ILE A 22 2.62 1.24 2.39
N VAL A 23 1.61 0.43 2.71
CA VAL A 23 0.29 0.95 3.11
C VAL A 23 0.42 1.83 4.35
N ALA A 24 1.12 1.36 5.39
CA ALA A 24 1.33 2.10 6.64
C ALA A 24 2.12 3.40 6.42
N PHE A 25 3.19 3.38 5.63
CA PHE A 25 3.98 4.56 5.30
C PHE A 25 3.15 5.61 4.56
N PHE A 26 2.34 5.18 3.58
CA PHE A 26 1.47 6.09 2.83
C PHE A 26 0.34 6.65 3.69
N VAL A 27 -0.26 5.84 4.56
CA VAL A 27 -1.25 6.31 5.55
C VAL A 27 -0.62 7.34 6.49
N ALA A 28 0.54 7.03 7.06
CA ALA A 28 1.25 7.92 7.99
C ALA A 28 1.68 9.24 7.34
N ARG A 29 2.25 9.19 6.12
CA ARG A 29 2.64 10.40 5.36
C ARG A 29 1.46 11.25 4.90
N ARG A 30 0.25 10.70 4.84
CA ARG A 30 -0.94 11.42 4.36
C ARG A 30 -1.82 11.93 5.49
N ALA A 31 -1.79 11.31 6.67
CA ALA A 31 -2.52 11.72 7.86
C ALA A 31 -2.17 13.16 8.29
N GLU A 32 -0.94 13.62 8.08
CA GLU A 32 -0.49 14.99 8.41
C GLU A 32 -1.33 16.09 7.73
N THR A 33 -1.95 15.82 6.58
CA THR A 33 -2.77 16.83 5.87
C THR A 33 -4.28 16.72 6.13
N ALA A 34 -4.75 15.63 6.72
CA ALA A 34 -6.15 15.51 7.16
C ALA A 34 -6.39 16.30 8.46
N PHE A 35 -5.35 16.40 9.30
CA PHE A 35 -5.34 17.16 10.54
C PHE A 35 -5.63 18.66 10.32
N ASN A 36 -5.14 19.26 9.23
CA ASN A 36 -5.36 20.68 8.93
C ASN A 36 -6.83 21.07 8.71
N ARG A 37 -7.73 20.12 8.40
CA ARG A 37 -9.18 20.38 8.32
C ARG A 37 -9.92 20.19 9.63
N PHE A 38 -9.44 19.27 10.47
CA PHE A 38 -9.88 19.21 11.86
C PHE A 38 -9.53 20.50 12.60
N LEU A 39 -8.35 21.07 12.31
CA LEU A 39 -7.94 22.38 12.83
C LEU A 39 -8.88 23.51 12.41
N LEU A 40 -9.46 23.49 11.20
CA LEU A 40 -10.41 24.54 10.74
C LEU A 40 -11.76 24.50 11.48
N ASP A 41 -12.26 23.31 11.83
CA ASP A 41 -13.50 23.16 12.61
C ASP A 41 -13.27 23.47 14.10
N SER A 42 -12.11 23.07 14.64
CA SER A 42 -11.67 23.43 15.99
C SER A 42 -11.37 24.93 16.14
N ASP A 43 -10.80 25.58 15.12
CA ASP A 43 -10.49 27.01 15.10
C ASP A 43 -11.80 27.84 15.12
N GLN A 44 -12.85 27.39 14.41
CA GLN A 44 -14.15 28.07 14.41
C GLN A 44 -14.82 28.04 15.78
N GLN A 45 -14.81 26.89 16.47
CA GLN A 45 -15.33 26.79 17.85
C GLN A 45 -14.53 27.67 18.82
N MET A 46 -13.21 27.73 18.66
CA MET A 46 -12.34 28.55 19.52
C MET A 46 -12.64 30.06 19.38
N VAL A 47 -12.96 30.54 18.18
CA VAL A 47 -13.40 31.94 17.96
C VAL A 47 -14.76 32.20 18.60
N VAL A 48 -15.74 31.31 18.39
CA VAL A 48 -17.07 31.44 18.98
C VAL A 48 -16.99 31.45 20.51
N ASP A 49 -16.19 30.57 21.11
CA ASP A 49 -15.99 30.49 22.56
C ASP A 49 -15.25 31.71 23.13
N ALA A 50 -14.29 32.28 22.39
CA ALA A 50 -13.59 33.49 22.78
C ALA A 50 -14.54 34.70 22.81
N LEU A 51 -15.34 34.87 21.75
CA LEU A 51 -16.33 35.95 21.65
C LEU A 51 -17.48 35.78 22.65
N THR A 52 -17.93 34.55 22.87
CA THR A 52 -18.94 34.23 23.90
C THR A 52 -18.43 34.60 25.29
N ARG A 53 -17.18 34.25 25.62
CA ARG A 53 -16.56 34.61 26.91
C ARG A 53 -16.38 36.11 27.07
N TYR A 54 -15.95 36.82 26.01
CA TYR A 54 -15.83 38.28 26.05
C TYR A 54 -17.17 38.93 26.41
N TYR A 55 -18.24 38.51 25.73
CA TYR A 55 -19.57 39.04 25.98
C TYR A 55 -20.08 38.68 27.38
N ALA A 56 -19.81 37.47 27.87
CA ALA A 56 -20.21 37.04 29.21
C ALA A 56 -19.56 37.88 30.33
N VAL A 57 -18.33 38.37 30.12
CA VAL A 57 -17.60 39.17 31.12
C VAL A 57 -17.94 40.65 31.02
N ASN A 58 -18.01 41.20 29.82
CA ASN A 58 -18.19 42.65 29.63
C ASN A 58 -19.67 43.06 29.51
N GLY A 59 -20.56 42.13 29.18
CA GLY A 59 -22.00 42.40 28.98
C GLY A 59 -22.32 43.24 27.73
N SER A 60 -21.32 43.75 27.02
CA SER A 60 -21.47 44.47 25.76
C SER A 60 -20.31 44.14 24.80
N TRP A 61 -20.47 44.56 23.54
CA TRP A 61 -19.42 44.47 22.51
C TRP A 61 -18.49 45.69 22.49
N ASP A 62 -18.64 46.62 23.43
CA ASP A 62 -17.82 47.84 23.47
C ASP A 62 -16.37 47.48 23.78
N GLY A 63 -15.45 48.00 22.97
CA GLY A 63 -14.02 47.70 23.11
C GLY A 63 -13.59 46.33 22.57
N LEU A 64 -14.50 45.54 21.99
CA LEU A 64 -14.20 44.23 21.39
C LEU A 64 -13.06 44.34 20.37
N GLN A 65 -13.04 45.39 19.57
CA GLN A 65 -11.99 45.62 18.58
C GLN A 65 -10.60 45.75 19.22
N ARG A 66 -10.47 46.59 20.25
CA ARG A 66 -9.20 46.77 20.98
C ARG A 66 -8.77 45.48 21.68
N TRP A 67 -9.74 44.74 22.23
CA TRP A 67 -9.48 43.45 22.84
C TRP A 67 -9.04 42.41 21.81
N ALA A 68 -9.69 42.34 20.64
CA ALA A 68 -9.34 41.42 19.57
C ALA A 68 -7.95 41.71 18.97
N GLU A 69 -7.54 42.99 18.91
CA GLU A 69 -6.19 43.41 18.52
C GLU A 69 -5.13 43.04 19.58
N GLN A 70 -5.51 43.04 20.86
CA GLN A 70 -4.62 42.70 21.98
C GLN A 70 -4.54 41.18 22.25
N ASP A 71 -5.61 40.44 21.99
CA ASP A 71 -5.69 38.99 22.15
C ASP A 71 -5.00 38.29 20.96
N ARG A 72 -3.73 37.95 21.16
CA ARG A 72 -2.89 37.25 20.17
C ARG A 72 -3.55 35.99 19.57
N PRO A 73 -4.22 35.12 20.35
CA PRO A 73 -4.90 33.95 19.80
C PRO A 73 -6.04 34.32 18.84
N LEU A 74 -6.94 35.22 19.24
CA LEU A 74 -8.07 35.64 18.41
C LEU A 74 -7.63 36.42 17.18
N SER A 75 -6.72 37.38 17.32
CA SER A 75 -6.15 38.11 16.17
C SER A 75 -5.50 37.14 15.17
N THR A 76 -4.68 36.19 15.62
CA THR A 76 -4.05 35.19 14.74
C THR A 76 -5.09 34.29 14.05
N LEU A 77 -6.19 33.97 14.72
CA LEU A 77 -7.30 33.21 14.13
C LEU A 77 -8.02 34.04 13.07
N LEU A 78 -8.40 35.28 13.38
CA LEU A 78 -9.04 36.22 12.44
C LEU A 78 -8.15 36.47 11.21
N HIS A 79 -6.83 36.57 11.39
CA HIS A 79 -5.87 36.68 10.28
C HIS A 79 -5.72 35.37 9.47
N ARG A 80 -5.81 34.19 10.11
CA ARG A 80 -5.83 32.89 9.40
C ARG A 80 -7.08 32.73 8.53
N PHE A 81 -8.17 33.40 8.88
CA PHE A 81 -9.33 33.54 8.02
C PHE A 81 -9.12 34.51 6.86
N GLY A 82 -7.95 35.12 6.64
CA GLY A 82 -7.68 36.28 5.76
C GLY A 82 -8.08 36.24 4.28
N ASP A 83 -8.80 35.21 3.82
CA ASP A 83 -9.51 35.16 2.52
C ASP A 83 -11.06 35.14 2.67
N ARG A 84 -11.55 34.86 3.88
CA ARG A 84 -12.95 34.95 4.33
C ARG A 84 -13.10 36.22 5.18
N ARG A 85 -14.02 37.09 4.80
CA ARG A 85 -14.29 38.32 5.54
C ARG A 85 -15.10 37.95 6.79
N GLY A 86 -14.41 37.74 7.91
CA GLY A 86 -15.05 37.56 9.21
C GLY A 86 -15.69 38.86 9.64
N LEU A 87 -17.02 38.93 9.64
CA LEU A 87 -17.81 40.06 10.12
C LEU A 87 -18.59 39.61 11.33
N LEU A 88 -18.40 40.26 12.47
CA LEU A 88 -19.29 40.10 13.61
C LEU A 88 -20.40 41.13 13.50
N VAL A 89 -21.66 40.68 13.56
CA VAL A 89 -22.83 41.54 13.37
C VAL A 89 -23.82 41.32 14.50
N ASP A 90 -24.44 42.39 14.99
CA ASP A 90 -25.50 42.28 16.00
C ASP A 90 -26.82 41.72 15.38
N PRO A 91 -27.82 41.34 16.20
CA PRO A 91 -29.11 40.88 15.69
C PRO A 91 -29.89 41.94 14.88
N ALA A 92 -29.52 43.22 14.99
CA ALA A 92 -30.11 44.32 14.24
C ALA A 92 -29.42 44.56 12.87
N GLY A 93 -28.31 43.86 12.59
CA GLY A 93 -27.55 43.98 11.35
C GLY A 93 -26.38 44.97 11.41
N ASN A 94 -26.06 45.56 12.55
CA ASN A 94 -24.92 46.48 12.70
C ASN A 94 -23.62 45.71 12.84
N VAL A 95 -22.59 46.12 12.09
CA VAL A 95 -21.28 45.49 12.13
C VAL A 95 -20.52 45.89 13.41
N LEU A 96 -20.23 44.91 14.25
CA LEU A 96 -19.53 45.04 15.54
C LEU A 96 -18.00 44.85 15.40
N LEU A 97 -17.59 43.98 14.48
CA LEU A 97 -16.18 43.72 14.16
C LEU A 97 -16.05 43.42 12.68
N ALA A 98 -15.12 44.10 12.01
CA ALA A 98 -14.78 43.84 10.61
C ALA A 98 -13.26 43.81 10.44
N ASP A 99 -12.80 42.99 9.51
CA ASP A 99 -11.42 43.06 9.02
C ASP A 99 -11.18 44.43 8.33
N ASP A 100 -9.97 44.98 8.48
CA ASP A 100 -9.59 46.37 8.15
C ASP A 100 -9.88 46.75 6.68
N ARG A 101 -10.09 45.73 5.82
CA ARG A 101 -10.40 45.85 4.39
C ARG A 101 -11.88 46.10 4.06
N ASP A 102 -12.84 45.89 4.98
CA ASP A 102 -14.29 46.01 4.70
C ASP A 102 -15.01 47.10 5.52
N ARG A 103 -14.29 48.16 5.89
CA ARG A 103 -14.79 49.38 6.58
C ARG A 103 -15.91 50.14 5.83
N ILE A 104 -16.47 49.58 4.75
CA ILE A 104 -17.34 50.25 3.78
C ILE A 104 -18.82 49.85 3.94
N ARG A 105 -19.17 48.80 4.70
CA ARG A 105 -20.57 48.39 4.94
C ARG A 105 -20.99 48.59 6.42
N PRO A 106 -21.79 49.63 6.74
CA PRO A 106 -22.22 49.88 8.12
C PRO A 106 -23.31 48.91 8.61
N THR A 107 -24.06 48.30 7.69
CA THR A 107 -25.19 47.42 8.03
C THR A 107 -25.26 46.25 7.05
N VAL A 108 -25.45 45.05 7.60
CA VAL A 108 -25.70 43.82 6.85
C VAL A 108 -27.20 43.55 6.84
N PRO A 109 -27.80 43.23 5.67
CA PRO A 109 -29.22 42.87 5.57
C PRO A 109 -29.61 41.73 6.53
N ALA A 110 -30.77 41.84 7.17
CA ALA A 110 -31.22 40.88 8.21
C ALA A 110 -31.30 39.42 7.71
N ASP A 111 -31.53 39.21 6.41
CA ASP A 111 -31.54 37.91 5.75
C ASP A 111 -30.14 37.27 5.63
N GLN A 112 -29.08 38.06 5.74
CA GLN A 112 -27.69 37.59 5.75
C GLN A 112 -27.22 37.35 7.18
N VAL A 113 -27.63 38.17 8.15
CA VAL A 113 -27.32 38.02 9.58
C VAL A 113 -27.68 36.62 10.10
N THR A 114 -28.87 36.15 9.78
CA THR A 114 -29.38 34.84 10.21
C THR A 114 -28.69 33.63 9.56
N ARG A 115 -27.85 33.85 8.53
CA ARG A 115 -27.00 32.80 7.92
C ARG A 115 -25.66 32.64 8.62
N GLY A 116 -25.30 33.55 9.53
CA GLY A 116 -24.08 33.49 10.33
C GLY A 116 -24.17 32.48 11.48
N VAL A 117 -23.02 32.16 12.06
CA VAL A 117 -22.95 31.33 13.28
C VAL A 117 -23.37 32.19 14.48
N PRO A 118 -24.44 31.85 15.22
CA PRO A 118 -24.91 32.65 16.33
C PRO A 118 -23.99 32.50 17.54
N ILE A 119 -23.62 33.64 18.12
CA ILE A 119 -22.96 33.73 19.42
C ILE A 119 -24.05 33.93 20.46
N ARG A 120 -24.12 33.02 21.42
CA ARG A 120 -25.20 32.99 22.42
C ARG A 120 -24.69 33.45 23.76
N ASP A 121 -25.52 34.15 24.51
CA ASP A 121 -25.25 34.48 25.91
C ASP A 121 -25.47 33.27 26.83
N ALA A 122 -25.25 33.45 28.14
CA ALA A 122 -25.45 32.42 29.16
C ALA A 122 -26.92 31.93 29.26
N ASN A 123 -27.87 32.67 28.68
CA ASN A 123 -29.30 32.34 28.65
C ASN A 123 -29.71 31.70 27.31
N GLY A 124 -28.77 31.50 26.39
CA GLY A 124 -29.00 30.91 25.08
C GLY A 124 -29.55 31.88 24.02
N GLN A 125 -29.68 33.17 24.32
CA GLN A 125 -30.13 34.20 23.38
C GLN A 125 -28.99 34.59 22.42
N PRO A 126 -29.24 34.71 21.11
CA PRO A 126 -28.22 35.13 20.14
C PRO A 126 -27.93 36.63 20.29
N VAL A 127 -26.72 36.96 20.70
CA VAL A 127 -26.26 38.34 20.98
C VAL A 127 -25.37 38.91 19.87
N ALA A 128 -24.85 38.06 18.99
CA ALA A 128 -24.21 38.44 17.75
C ALA A 128 -24.19 37.24 16.78
N TYR A 129 -23.89 37.51 15.51
CA TYR A 129 -23.74 36.54 14.45
C TYR A 129 -22.37 36.73 13.81
N LEU A 130 -21.58 35.65 13.79
CA LEU A 130 -20.34 35.60 13.03
C LEU A 130 -20.68 35.24 11.58
N LEU A 131 -20.58 36.24 10.72
CA LEU A 131 -20.72 36.11 9.27
C LEU A 131 -19.34 35.89 8.66
N LEU A 132 -19.28 34.95 7.73
CA LEU A 132 -18.12 34.73 6.87
C LEU A 132 -18.56 35.16 5.48
N ASP A 133 -18.40 36.45 5.17
CA ASP A 133 -18.83 37.02 3.90
C ASP A 133 -17.74 36.88 2.84
N GLY A 134 -18.15 36.58 1.61
CA GLY A 134 -17.29 36.13 0.52
C GLY A 134 -17.93 34.97 -0.23
N PRO A 135 -17.65 34.81 -1.54
CA PRO A 135 -18.18 33.66 -2.27
C PRO A 135 -17.84 32.39 -1.50
N PRO A 136 -18.78 31.44 -1.31
CA PRO A 136 -18.39 30.12 -0.86
C PRO A 136 -17.25 29.70 -1.79
N PRO A 137 -16.16 29.13 -1.27
CA PRO A 137 -15.10 28.65 -2.14
C PRO A 137 -15.79 27.86 -3.24
N ARG A 138 -15.54 28.24 -4.51
CA ARG A 138 -16.13 27.54 -5.67
C ARG A 138 -16.01 26.04 -5.38
N PRO A 139 -17.00 25.20 -5.72
CA PRO A 139 -16.89 23.75 -5.57
C PRO A 139 -15.87 23.20 -6.57
N THR A 140 -14.62 23.61 -6.42
CA THR A 140 -13.41 23.02 -6.96
C THR A 140 -12.65 22.32 -5.84
N ALA A 141 -13.04 22.50 -4.57
CA ALA A 141 -12.48 21.81 -3.42
C ALA A 141 -13.50 21.83 -2.26
N THR A 142 -14.57 21.03 -2.32
CA THR A 142 -15.22 20.65 -1.07
C THR A 142 -14.21 19.82 -0.28
N PRO A 143 -14.06 20.01 1.04
CA PRO A 143 -13.23 19.15 1.89
C PRO A 143 -13.39 17.66 1.57
N GLU A 144 -14.61 17.23 1.29
CA GLU A 144 -14.97 15.87 0.91
C GLU A 144 -14.36 15.47 -0.45
N ALA A 145 -14.47 16.31 -1.48
CA ALA A 145 -13.92 16.02 -2.81
C ALA A 145 -12.39 15.90 -2.80
N ASP A 146 -11.71 16.78 -2.08
CA ASP A 146 -10.26 16.71 -1.92
C ASP A 146 -9.85 15.51 -1.05
N PHE A 147 -10.64 15.16 -0.03
CA PHE A 147 -10.39 13.96 0.78
C PHE A 147 -10.53 12.70 -0.07
N LEU A 148 -11.61 12.58 -0.85
CA LEU A 148 -11.84 11.47 -1.77
C LEU A 148 -10.77 11.41 -2.87
N ALA A 149 -10.34 12.56 -3.41
CA ALA A 149 -9.25 12.61 -4.39
C ALA A 149 -7.92 12.14 -3.79
N ARG A 150 -7.62 12.54 -2.56
CA ARG A 150 -6.42 12.09 -1.83
C ARG A 150 -6.49 10.61 -1.47
N LEU A 151 -7.64 10.12 -1.02
CA LEU A 151 -7.88 8.71 -0.74
C LEU A 151 -7.69 7.88 -2.00
N ARG A 152 -8.24 8.32 -3.14
CA ARG A 152 -8.07 7.67 -4.43
C ARG A 152 -6.59 7.57 -4.82
N TRP A 153 -5.82 8.64 -4.67
CA TRP A 153 -4.38 8.61 -4.95
C TRP A 153 -3.60 7.74 -3.97
N ALA A 154 -3.95 7.75 -2.67
CA ALA A 154 -3.32 6.88 -1.67
C ALA A 154 -3.57 5.40 -1.98
N VAL A 155 -4.82 5.04 -2.29
CA VAL A 155 -5.19 3.69 -2.71
C VAL A 155 -4.48 3.31 -4.01
N PHE A 156 -4.40 4.22 -4.98
CA PHE A 156 -3.71 3.97 -6.25
C PHE A 156 -2.22 3.67 -6.07
N TRP A 157 -1.50 4.51 -5.32
CA TRP A 157 -0.07 4.30 -5.07
C TRP A 157 0.21 3.09 -4.18
N GLY A 158 -0.64 2.84 -3.18
CA GLY A 158 -0.58 1.63 -2.37
C GLY A 158 -0.80 0.36 -3.19
N ALA A 159 -1.81 0.37 -4.06
CA ALA A 159 -2.09 -0.73 -4.98
C ALA A 159 -0.93 -0.94 -5.96
N LEU A 160 -0.42 0.12 -6.59
CA LEU A 160 0.71 0.04 -7.51
C LEU A 160 1.96 -0.53 -6.83
N GLY A 161 2.29 -0.04 -5.63
CA GLY A 161 3.41 -0.55 -4.83
C GLY A 161 3.25 -2.04 -4.49
N ALA A 162 2.06 -2.44 -4.01
CA ALA A 162 1.76 -3.83 -3.71
C ALA A 162 1.84 -4.72 -4.95
N THR A 163 1.32 -4.27 -6.10
CA THR A 163 1.40 -4.99 -7.38
C THR A 163 2.85 -5.18 -7.83
N LEU A 164 3.69 -4.15 -7.75
CA LEU A 164 5.11 -4.25 -8.12
C LEU A 164 5.85 -5.26 -7.25
N VAL A 165 5.60 -5.25 -5.95
CA VAL A 165 6.20 -6.20 -4.99
C VAL A 165 5.74 -7.63 -5.26
N ALA A 166 4.45 -7.83 -5.52
CA ALA A 166 3.90 -9.13 -5.88
C ALA A 166 4.50 -9.67 -7.18
N LEU A 167 4.66 -8.81 -8.21
CA LEU A 167 5.31 -9.18 -9.47
C LEU A 167 6.77 -9.58 -9.26
N LEU A 168 7.54 -8.79 -8.49
CA LEU A 168 8.94 -9.10 -8.17
C LEU A 168 9.08 -10.44 -7.45
N ALA A 169 8.21 -10.70 -6.47
CA ALA A 169 8.21 -11.97 -5.75
C ALA A 169 7.80 -13.14 -6.65
N GLY A 170 6.80 -12.95 -7.51
CA GLY A 170 6.41 -13.95 -8.52
C GLY A 170 7.58 -14.31 -9.45
N VAL A 171 8.30 -13.32 -9.95
CA VAL A 171 9.49 -13.53 -10.79
C VAL A 171 10.61 -14.25 -10.04
N LEU A 172 10.84 -13.90 -8.77
CA LEU A 172 11.81 -14.57 -7.91
C LEU A 172 11.44 -16.05 -7.72
N LEU A 173 10.21 -16.35 -7.29
CA LEU A 173 9.74 -17.73 -7.09
C LEU A 173 9.80 -18.55 -8.37
N ALA A 174 9.40 -17.98 -9.50
CA ALA A 174 9.48 -18.64 -10.80
C ALA A 174 10.94 -19.01 -11.15
N ARG A 175 11.90 -18.14 -10.82
CA ARG A 175 13.33 -18.39 -11.10
C ARG A 175 13.99 -19.34 -10.11
N THR A 176 13.67 -19.24 -8.83
CA THR A 176 14.34 -20.02 -7.77
C THR A 176 13.73 -21.39 -7.53
N ILE A 177 12.47 -21.60 -7.93
CA ILE A 177 11.74 -22.85 -7.66
C ILE A 177 11.20 -23.43 -8.97
N ALA A 178 10.29 -22.72 -9.65
CA ALA A 178 9.55 -23.30 -10.77
C ALA A 178 10.47 -23.71 -11.94
N ARG A 179 11.47 -22.88 -12.27
CA ARG A 179 12.44 -23.18 -13.33
C ARG A 179 13.29 -24.43 -13.02
N PRO A 180 14.01 -24.53 -11.88
CA PRO A 180 14.74 -25.75 -11.53
C PRO A 180 13.88 -27.01 -11.48
N VAL A 181 12.67 -26.91 -10.91
CA VAL A 181 11.73 -28.04 -10.87
C VAL A 181 11.32 -28.45 -12.29
N GLY A 182 11.00 -27.48 -13.16
CA GLY A 182 10.68 -27.76 -14.56
C GLY A 182 11.83 -28.42 -15.32
N LYS A 183 13.09 -28.02 -15.06
CA LYS A 183 14.27 -28.69 -15.63
C LYS A 183 14.39 -30.14 -15.17
N LEU A 184 14.14 -30.43 -13.88
CA LEU A 184 14.14 -31.79 -13.35
C LEU A 184 13.01 -32.64 -13.95
N THR A 185 11.82 -32.06 -14.12
CA THR A 185 10.70 -32.73 -14.79
C THR A 185 11.07 -33.11 -16.23
N ALA A 186 11.63 -32.18 -17.00
CA ALA A 186 12.08 -32.46 -18.37
C ALA A 186 13.18 -33.54 -18.41
N ALA A 187 14.19 -33.43 -17.53
CA ALA A 187 15.24 -34.44 -17.43
C ALA A 187 14.70 -35.83 -17.07
N THR A 188 13.67 -35.89 -16.23
CA THR A 188 13.01 -37.16 -15.88
C THR A 188 12.26 -37.76 -17.08
N GLN A 189 11.67 -36.92 -17.94
CA GLN A 189 11.03 -37.37 -19.18
C GLN A 189 12.06 -37.93 -20.17
N GLU A 190 13.22 -37.29 -20.33
CA GLU A 190 14.32 -37.80 -21.17
C GLU A 190 14.84 -39.14 -20.64
N LEU A 191 15.04 -39.26 -19.33
CA LEU A 191 15.45 -40.51 -18.69
C LEU A 191 14.43 -41.63 -18.91
N ALA A 192 13.13 -41.32 -18.80
CA ALA A 192 12.05 -42.26 -19.09
C ALA A 192 11.96 -42.63 -20.58
N GLY A 193 12.38 -41.73 -21.48
CA GLY A 193 12.53 -41.97 -22.91
C GLY A 193 13.70 -42.88 -23.29
N GLY A 194 14.58 -43.21 -22.34
CA GLY A 194 15.69 -44.14 -22.53
C GLY A 194 17.07 -43.48 -22.62
N ASP A 195 17.17 -42.15 -22.43
CA ASP A 195 18.46 -41.46 -22.31
C ASP A 195 19.06 -41.69 -20.91
N LEU A 196 19.56 -42.90 -20.72
CA LEU A 196 20.13 -43.34 -19.45
C LEU A 196 21.48 -42.65 -19.18
N GLY A 197 21.60 -42.04 -18.00
CA GLY A 197 22.82 -41.36 -17.57
C GLY A 197 22.77 -39.84 -17.75
N TYR A 198 21.67 -39.28 -18.26
CA TYR A 198 21.44 -37.84 -18.33
C TYR A 198 21.64 -37.18 -16.95
N GLN A 199 22.38 -36.08 -16.91
CA GLN A 199 22.72 -35.35 -15.69
C GLN A 199 22.16 -33.93 -15.74
N VAL A 200 21.57 -33.48 -14.64
CA VAL A 200 21.19 -32.08 -14.46
C VAL A 200 22.23 -31.32 -13.66
N GLU A 201 22.36 -30.02 -13.95
CA GLU A 201 23.26 -29.14 -13.24
C GLU A 201 22.75 -28.83 -11.81
N VAL A 202 23.62 -29.00 -10.81
CA VAL A 202 23.29 -28.80 -9.40
C VAL A 202 23.67 -27.39 -8.96
N ASN A 203 22.80 -26.44 -9.27
CA ASN A 203 23.04 -25.01 -8.98
C ASN A 203 22.55 -24.54 -7.60
N SER A 204 22.01 -25.45 -6.78
CA SER A 204 21.48 -25.12 -5.47
C SER A 204 22.03 -26.01 -4.35
N ARG A 205 22.12 -25.44 -3.15
CA ARG A 205 22.54 -26.13 -1.92
C ARG A 205 21.37 -26.43 -0.98
N ASP A 206 20.14 -26.19 -1.43
CA ASP A 206 18.90 -26.51 -0.72
C ASP A 206 18.30 -27.85 -1.21
N GLU A 207 17.05 -28.11 -0.84
CA GLU A 207 16.29 -29.33 -1.15
C GLU A 207 16.14 -29.54 -2.66
N ILE A 208 16.07 -28.47 -3.46
CA ILE A 208 16.03 -28.60 -4.93
C ILE A 208 17.38 -29.11 -5.44
N GLY A 209 18.47 -28.62 -4.87
CA GLY A 209 19.81 -29.13 -5.18
C GLY A 209 20.02 -30.57 -4.70
N GLN A 210 19.46 -30.92 -3.55
CA GLN A 210 19.45 -32.29 -3.05
C GLN A 210 18.67 -33.21 -3.99
N LEU A 211 17.49 -32.78 -4.43
CA LEU A 211 16.68 -33.51 -5.40
C LEU A 211 17.44 -33.71 -6.73
N ALA A 212 18.13 -32.68 -7.22
CA ALA A 212 18.96 -32.79 -8.41
C ALA A 212 20.12 -33.79 -8.26
N ARG A 213 20.80 -33.80 -7.10
CA ARG A 213 21.82 -34.82 -6.80
C ARG A 213 21.23 -36.23 -6.74
N SER A 214 20.08 -36.40 -6.11
CA SER A 214 19.39 -37.69 -6.05
C SER A 214 18.97 -38.19 -7.43
N PHE A 215 18.44 -37.30 -8.28
CA PHE A 215 18.12 -37.61 -9.68
C PHE A 215 19.37 -38.07 -10.44
N ASN A 216 20.46 -37.33 -10.34
CA ASN A 216 21.73 -37.64 -11.01
C ASN A 216 22.30 -39.01 -10.61
N ALA A 217 22.24 -39.34 -9.32
CA ALA A 217 22.67 -40.64 -8.80
C ALA A 217 21.79 -41.79 -9.33
N MET A 218 20.47 -41.62 -9.33
CA MET A 218 19.53 -42.59 -9.88
C MET A 218 19.74 -42.80 -11.39
N SER A 219 19.89 -41.72 -12.15
CA SER A 219 20.16 -41.76 -13.59
C SER A 219 21.45 -42.52 -13.91
N ALA A 220 22.52 -42.27 -13.16
CA ALA A 220 23.80 -42.96 -13.31
C ALA A 220 23.69 -44.46 -12.98
N SER A 221 23.01 -44.82 -11.89
CA SER A 221 22.79 -46.21 -11.50
C SER A 221 21.97 -46.99 -12.54
N LEU A 222 20.96 -46.35 -13.13
CA LEU A 222 20.15 -46.95 -14.18
C LEU A 222 20.97 -47.19 -15.47
N ALA A 223 21.83 -46.24 -15.83
CA ALA A 223 22.75 -46.39 -16.96
C ALA A 223 23.74 -47.55 -16.76
N GLU A 224 24.33 -47.65 -15.57
CA GLU A 224 25.23 -48.75 -15.21
C GLU A 224 24.52 -50.11 -15.25
N SER A 225 23.33 -50.20 -14.64
CA SER A 225 22.50 -51.41 -14.66
C SER A 225 22.17 -51.85 -16.09
N SER A 226 21.82 -50.89 -16.96
CA SER A 226 21.55 -51.21 -18.37
C SER A 226 22.81 -51.63 -19.13
N ARG A 227 23.98 -51.08 -18.81
CA ARG A 227 25.25 -51.48 -19.43
C ARG A 227 25.62 -52.91 -19.04
N LEU A 228 25.56 -53.23 -17.74
CA LEU A 228 25.84 -54.55 -17.21
C LEU A 228 24.89 -55.60 -17.81
N ARG A 229 23.59 -55.29 -17.89
CA ARG A 229 22.61 -56.18 -18.54
C ARG A 229 22.96 -56.47 -20.01
N LYS A 230 23.36 -55.46 -20.78
CA LYS A 230 23.77 -55.64 -22.19
C LYS A 230 25.04 -56.48 -22.31
N GLN A 231 26.03 -56.28 -21.44
CA GLN A 231 27.25 -57.10 -21.41
C GLN A 231 26.94 -58.55 -21.10
N MET A 232 26.15 -58.83 -20.06
CA MET A 232 25.73 -60.20 -19.72
C MET A 232 25.03 -60.90 -20.89
N THR A 233 24.13 -60.22 -21.60
CA THR A 233 23.45 -60.81 -22.77
C THR A 233 24.43 -61.09 -23.91
N ALA A 234 25.42 -60.21 -24.14
CA ALA A 234 26.43 -60.41 -25.17
C ALA A 234 27.35 -61.59 -24.83
N ASP A 235 27.79 -61.70 -23.58
CA ASP A 235 28.64 -62.79 -23.09
C ASP A 235 27.92 -64.13 -23.20
N ILE A 236 26.65 -64.20 -22.75
CA ILE A 236 25.80 -65.40 -22.92
C ILE A 236 25.66 -65.77 -24.40
N ALA A 237 25.42 -64.81 -25.29
CA ALA A 237 25.28 -65.08 -26.71
C ALA A 237 26.58 -65.59 -27.34
N HIS A 238 27.74 -65.12 -26.87
CA HIS A 238 29.04 -65.61 -27.30
C HIS A 238 29.27 -67.05 -26.87
N ASP A 239 29.02 -67.35 -25.59
CA ASP A 239 29.22 -68.68 -25.00
C ASP A 239 28.28 -69.73 -25.61
N LEU A 240 27.07 -69.35 -26.04
CA LEU A 240 26.14 -70.24 -26.73
C LEU A 240 26.49 -70.48 -28.21
N ARG A 241 27.15 -69.52 -28.88
CA ARG A 241 27.51 -69.65 -30.31
C ARG A 241 28.50 -70.78 -30.54
N THR A 242 29.53 -70.86 -29.70
CA THR A 242 30.61 -71.85 -29.81
C THR A 242 30.11 -73.30 -29.82
N PRO A 243 29.33 -73.78 -28.83
CA PRO A 243 28.82 -75.17 -28.84
C PRO A 243 27.79 -75.41 -29.95
N LEU A 244 26.96 -74.43 -30.30
CA LEU A 244 26.01 -74.57 -31.42
C LEU A 244 26.72 -74.77 -32.76
N SER A 245 27.80 -74.03 -33.02
CA SER A 245 28.61 -74.23 -34.23
C SER A 245 29.24 -75.62 -34.30
N VAL A 246 29.65 -76.17 -33.16
CA VAL A 246 30.18 -77.55 -33.08
C VAL A 246 29.09 -78.56 -33.43
N ILE A 247 27.89 -78.45 -32.86
CA ILE A 247 26.77 -79.36 -33.14
C ILE A 247 26.37 -79.29 -34.63
N LEU A 248 26.31 -78.08 -35.21
CA LEU A 248 26.00 -77.92 -36.63
C LEU A 248 27.03 -78.61 -37.53
N GLY A 249 28.32 -78.46 -37.21
CA GLY A 249 29.41 -79.11 -37.95
C GLY A 249 29.33 -80.64 -37.90
N TYR A 250 28.85 -81.22 -36.79
CA TYR A 250 28.59 -82.66 -36.72
C TYR A 250 27.42 -83.10 -37.61
N THR A 251 26.38 -82.28 -37.73
CA THR A 251 25.21 -82.62 -38.58
C THR A 251 25.45 -82.43 -40.07
N GLU A 252 26.38 -81.57 -40.49
CA GLU A 252 26.76 -81.40 -41.90
C GLU A 252 27.75 -82.49 -42.39
N ALA A 253 28.44 -83.15 -41.47
CA ALA A 253 29.40 -84.22 -41.79
C ALA A 253 28.75 -85.62 -41.90
N LEU A 254 27.46 -85.75 -41.56
CA LEU A 254 26.64 -86.97 -41.69
C LEU A 254 25.76 -86.91 -42.94
#